data_AF-J3HM79-F1
#
_entry.id   AF-J3HM79-F1
#
_cell.length_a   1.000
_cell.length_b   1.000
_cell.length_c   1.000
_cell.angle_alpha   90.00
_cell.angle_beta   90.00
_cell.angle_gamma   90.00
#
_symmetry.space_group_name_H-M   'P 1'
#
loop_
_entity.id
_entity.type
_entity.pdbx_description
1 polymer ?
#
loop_
_entity_poly.entity_id
_entity_poly.type
_entity_poly.pdbx_seq_one_letter_code
_entity_poly.pdbx_strand_id
1 'polypeptide(L)' 'MSFIFDFATRGRRRNDADYRNALALLNSMSAADRADIGIKQADFSRIAREMTRR' A
#
# COMPACT_ATOMS: atom_id res chain seq x y z
N MET A 1 -19.43 -13.65 -23.25
CA MET A 1 -18.28 -14.27 -22.55
C MET A 1 -17.31 -13.21 -21.98
N SER A 2 -17.82 -12.14 -21.34
CA SER A 2 -17.00 -11.03 -20.82
C SER A 2 -16.87 -10.99 -19.29
N PHE A 3 -17.65 -11.80 -18.56
CA PHE A 3 -17.71 -11.75 -17.10
C PHE A 3 -16.47 -12.35 -16.39
N ILE A 4 -15.70 -13.20 -17.05
CA ILE A 4 -14.55 -13.89 -16.41
C ILE A 4 -13.31 -12.97 -16.34
N PHE A 5 -13.15 -12.04 -17.30
CA PHE A 5 -12.03 -11.09 -17.31
C PHE A 5 -12.13 -10.00 -16.23
N ASP A 6 -13.35 -9.66 -15.81
CA ASP A 6 -13.59 -8.58 -14.86
C ASP A 6 -13.19 -8.97 -13.42
N PHE A 7 -13.30 -10.25 -13.06
CA PHE A 7 -13.01 -10.69 -11.68
C PHE A 7 -11.50 -10.76 -11.40
N ALA A 8 -10.72 -11.29 -12.33
CA ALA A 8 -9.26 -11.42 -12.19
C ALA A 8 -8.53 -10.07 -12.31
N THR A 9 -9.05 -9.14 -13.09
CA THR A 9 -8.48 -7.79 -13.22
C THR A 9 -8.82 -6.91 -12.01
N ARG A 10 -10.02 -7.06 -11.43
CA ARG A 10 -10.45 -6.31 -10.24
C ARG A 10 -9.64 -6.67 -8.99
N GLY A 11 -9.27 -7.95 -8.81
CA GLY A 11 -8.41 -8.40 -7.71
C GLY A 11 -7.01 -7.76 -7.75
N ARG A 12 -6.36 -7.74 -8.93
CA ARG A 12 -5.05 -7.08 -9.10
C ARG A 12 -5.12 -5.56 -8.90
N ARG A 13 -6.15 -4.90 -9.45
CA ARG A 13 -6.32 -3.45 -9.30
C ARG A 13 -6.56 -3.03 -7.85
N ARG A 14 -7.24 -3.85 -7.06
CA ARG A 14 -7.51 -3.58 -5.65
C ARG A 14 -6.22 -3.57 -4.83
N ASN A 15 -5.37 -4.59 -5.01
CA ASN A 15 -4.06 -4.64 -4.35
C ASN A 15 -3.15 -3.46 -4.73
N ASP A 16 -3.15 -3.03 -5.99
CA ASP A 16 -2.36 -1.87 -6.41
C ASP A 16 -2.89 -0.55 -5.81
N ALA A 17 -4.21 -0.41 -5.68
CA ALA A 17 -4.84 0.76 -5.06
C ALA A 17 -4.56 0.81 -3.54
N ASP A 18 -4.68 -0.33 -2.85
CA ASP A 18 -4.41 -0.46 -1.42
C ASP A 18 -2.93 -0.18 -1.11
N TYR A 19 -2.02 -0.68 -1.95
CA TYR A 19 -0.58 -0.38 -1.86
C TYR A 19 -0.30 1.12 -2.02
N ARG A 20 -0.92 1.78 -3.00
CA ARG A 20 -0.75 3.22 -3.23
C ARG A 20 -1.34 4.05 -2.09
N ASN A 21 -2.48 3.66 -1.55
CA ASN A 21 -3.08 4.31 -0.39
C ASN A 21 -2.20 4.17 0.85
N ALA A 22 -1.67 2.97 1.11
CA ALA A 22 -0.72 2.73 2.21
C ALA A 22 0.56 3.58 2.06
N LEU A 23 1.11 3.69 0.85
CA LEU A 23 2.24 4.58 0.59
C LEU A 23 1.90 6.05 0.80
N ALA A 24 0.71 6.51 0.39
CA ALA A 24 0.27 7.89 0.59
C ALA A 24 0.13 8.20 2.08
N LEU A 25 -0.43 7.28 2.87
CA LEU A 25 -0.53 7.40 4.33
C LEU A 25 0.85 7.54 4.97
N LEU A 26 1.80 6.65 4.65
CA LEU A 26 3.16 6.71 5.18
C LEU A 26 3.89 8.00 4.76
N ASN A 27 3.65 8.49 3.54
CA ASN A 27 4.22 9.75 3.06
C ASN A 27 3.53 10.99 3.66
N SER A 28 2.30 10.89 4.12
CA SER A 28 1.61 11.97 4.85
C SER A 28 2.02 12.08 6.32
N MET A 29 2.58 11.01 6.93
CA MET A 29 3.08 11.07 8.31
C MET A 29 4.20 12.09 8.44
N SER A 30 4.23 12.86 9.53
CA SER A 30 5.30 13.82 9.79
C SER A 30 6.64 13.11 9.99
N ALA A 31 7.74 13.81 9.72
CA ALA A 31 9.08 13.28 10.03
C ALA A 31 9.26 12.96 11.53
N ALA A 32 8.57 13.70 12.41
CA ALA A 32 8.54 13.44 13.85
C ALA A 32 7.87 12.10 14.17
N ASP A 33 6.68 11.85 13.61
CA ASP A 33 5.94 10.59 13.82
C ASP A 33 6.73 9.39 13.30
N ARG A 34 7.45 9.56 12.18
CA ARG A 34 8.31 8.52 11.62
C ARG A 34 9.52 8.23 12.51
N ALA A 35 10.11 9.25 13.10
CA ALA A 35 11.27 9.12 13.98
C ALA A 35 10.89 8.43 15.30
N ASP A 36 9.72 8.73 15.84
CA ASP A 36 9.21 8.11 17.07
C ASP A 36 8.97 6.60 16.91
N ILE A 37 8.43 6.18 15.76
CA ILE A 37 8.20 4.77 15.44
C ILE A 37 9.48 4.09 14.91
N GLY A 38 10.55 4.86 14.66
CA GLY A 38 11.81 4.34 14.14
C GLY A 38 11.76 3.83 12.70
N ILE A 39 10.78 4.30 11.89
CA ILE A 39 10.59 3.83 10.52
C ILE A 39 11.38 4.69 9.54
N LYS A 40 12.27 4.06 8.77
CA LYS A 40 12.99 4.72 7.67
C LYS A 40 12.13 4.81 6.43
N GLN A 41 12.28 5.88 5.63
CA GLN A 41 11.58 6.00 4.35
C GLN A 41 11.87 4.83 3.40
N ALA A 42 13.06 4.23 3.47
CA ALA A 42 13.41 3.05 2.69
C ALA A 42 12.47 1.84 2.98
N ASP A 43 11.94 1.74 4.20
CA ASP A 43 11.03 0.68 4.60
C ASP A 43 9.58 0.92 4.16
N PHE A 44 9.23 2.11 3.65
CA PHE A 44 7.85 2.46 3.33
C PHE A 44 7.25 1.53 2.27
N SER A 45 8.02 1.19 1.25
CA SER A 45 7.58 0.24 0.21
C SER A 45 7.33 -1.17 0.78
N ARG A 46 8.13 -1.59 1.76
CA ARG A 46 7.98 -2.89 2.44
C ARG A 46 6.76 -2.89 3.35
N ILE A 47 6.58 -1.84 4.15
CA ILE A 47 5.44 -1.68 5.06
C ILE A 47 4.13 -1.55 4.29
N ALA A 48 4.10 -0.77 3.21
CA ALA A 48 2.92 -0.65 2.36
C ALA A 48 2.53 -1.99 1.70
N ARG A 49 3.52 -2.80 1.28
CA ARG A 49 3.26 -4.18 0.78
C ARG A 49 2.69 -5.07 1.87
N GLU A 50 3.21 -4.97 3.10
CA GLU A 50 2.72 -5.76 4.24
C GLU A 50 1.29 -5.38 4.64
N MET A 51 0.97 -4.09 4.63
CA MET A 51 -0.39 -3.58 4.88
C MET A 51 -1.41 -4.07 3.84
N THR A 52 -0.97 -4.31 2.61
CA THR A 52 -1.84 -4.78 1.50
C THR A 52 -1.98 -6.30 1.46
N ARG A 53 -1.06 -7.04 2.10
CA ARG A 53 -1.06 -8.51 2.12
C ARG A 53 -1.96 -9.11 3.21
N ARG A 54 -2.32 -8.31 4.21
CA ARG A 54 -3.29 -8.66 5.25
C ARG A 54 -4.71 -8.51 4.75
#